data_AF-A0A0F9GHU6-F1
#
_entry.id   AF-A0A0F9GHU6-F1
#
_cell.length_a   1.000
_cell.length_b   1.000
_cell.length_c   1.000
_cell.angle_alpha   90.00
_cell.angle_beta   90.00
_cell.angle_gamma   90.00
#
_symmetry.space_group_name_H-M   'P 1'
#
loop_
_entity.id
_entity.type
_entity.pdbx_description
1 polymer ?
#
loop_
_entity_poly.entity_id
_entity_poly.type
_entity_poly.pdbx_seq_one_letter_code
_entity_poly.pdbx_strand_id
1 'polypeptide(L)'
;MPLTGVLWTLSQLNDFVAAAIDDTADARWTSAEKDAAIRAAILSAHGYTWEERINSEYTWDIDTQRYAVPAGCVSVREIYFEDRRGSGYPRKFIVPSSWSVEGTTLVFSARSRYRRYAGQTMYITYHVYP
;
A
#
# COMPACT_ATOMS: atom_id res chain seq x y z
N MET A 1 -23.01 -16.98 -20.86
CA MET A 1 -22.13 -17.54 -19.81
C MET A 1 -20.69 -17.28 -20.21
N PRO A 2 -19.82 -16.74 -19.34
CA PRO A 2 -18.42 -16.52 -19.70
C PRO A 2 -17.74 -17.87 -19.94
N LEU A 3 -17.02 -17.97 -21.05
CA LEU A 3 -16.23 -19.15 -21.40
C LEU A 3 -14.98 -19.20 -20.52
N THR A 4 -14.89 -20.21 -19.66
CA THR A 4 -13.68 -20.52 -18.88
C THR A 4 -12.49 -20.73 -19.81
N GLY A 5 -11.36 -20.03 -19.54
CA GLY A 5 -10.10 -20.17 -20.28
C GLY A 5 -9.82 -19.10 -21.35
N VAL A 6 -10.70 -18.13 -21.55
CA VAL A 6 -10.43 -16.97 -22.42
C VAL A 6 -9.61 -15.92 -21.65
N LEU A 7 -8.61 -15.33 -22.30
CA LEU A 7 -7.88 -14.16 -21.79
C LEU A 7 -8.68 -12.90 -22.12
N TRP A 8 -8.98 -12.09 -21.11
CA TRP A 8 -9.72 -10.85 -21.25
C TRP A 8 -8.76 -9.67 -21.09
N THR A 9 -8.94 -8.63 -21.90
CA THR A 9 -8.30 -7.33 -21.66
C THR A 9 -9.05 -6.58 -20.56
N LEU A 10 -8.37 -5.62 -19.91
CA LEU A 10 -9.01 -4.78 -18.89
C LEU A 10 -10.27 -4.06 -19.42
N SER A 11 -10.24 -3.58 -20.66
CA SER A 11 -11.39 -2.94 -21.31
C SER A 11 -12.59 -3.88 -21.42
N GLN A 12 -12.37 -5.13 -21.82
CA GLN A 12 -13.44 -6.12 -21.96
C GLN A 12 -14.06 -6.50 -20.61
N LEU A 13 -13.26 -6.56 -19.55
CA LEU A 13 -13.76 -6.75 -18.19
C LEU A 13 -14.57 -5.54 -17.72
N ASN A 14 -14.13 -4.32 -18.05
CA ASN A 14 -14.87 -3.10 -17.71
C ASN A 14 -16.23 -3.05 -18.38
N ASP A 15 -16.31 -3.33 -19.68
CA ASP A 15 -17.57 -3.38 -20.43
C ASP A 15 -18.52 -4.45 -19.85
N PHE A 16 -17.99 -5.62 -19.49
CA PHE A 16 -18.78 -6.70 -18.90
C PHE A 16 -19.32 -6.36 -17.51
N VAL A 17 -18.48 -5.79 -16.65
CA VAL A 17 -18.87 -5.35 -15.30
C VAL A 17 -19.85 -4.18 -15.39
N ALA A 18 -19.64 -3.22 -16.30
CA ALA A 18 -20.56 -2.13 -16.54
C ALA A 18 -21.94 -2.64 -16.97
N ALA A 19 -22.01 -3.63 -17.86
CA ALA A 19 -23.26 -4.24 -18.27
C ALA A 19 -23.96 -5.04 -17.15
N ALA A 20 -23.22 -5.50 -16.14
CA ALA A 20 -23.74 -6.29 -15.03
C ALA A 20 -24.09 -5.48 -13.77
N ILE A 21 -23.43 -4.33 -13.55
CA ILE A 21 -23.57 -3.48 -12.36
C ILE A 21 -24.49 -2.27 -12.60
N ASP A 22 -24.75 -1.86 -13.84
CA ASP A 22 -25.66 -0.75 -14.13
C ASP A 22 -27.12 -1.09 -13.76
N ASP A 23 -27.41 -1.08 -12.46
CA ASP A 23 -28.74 -0.87 -11.91
C ASP A 23 -29.11 0.58 -12.25
N THR A 24 -30.14 0.74 -13.08
CA THR A 24 -30.50 2.05 -13.63
C THR A 24 -31.05 3.01 -12.57
N ALA A 25 -31.22 2.55 -11.33
CA ALA A 25 -31.76 3.29 -10.20
C ALA A 25 -30.71 3.98 -9.29
N ASP A 26 -29.43 3.60 -9.33
CA ASP A 26 -28.42 4.11 -8.38
C ASP A 26 -27.18 4.73 -9.04
N ALA A 27 -26.41 5.48 -8.24
CA ALA A 27 -25.30 6.32 -8.68
C ALA A 27 -24.29 5.56 -9.56
N ARG A 28 -24.22 5.96 -10.84
CA ARG A 28 -23.33 5.36 -11.83
C ARG A 28 -21.87 5.61 -11.47
N TRP A 29 -21.11 4.55 -11.20
CA TRP A 29 -19.67 4.64 -11.09
C TRP A 29 -19.09 5.17 -12.42
N THR A 30 -18.14 6.09 -12.31
CA THR A 30 -17.37 6.57 -13.45
C THR A 30 -16.51 5.45 -14.04
N SER A 31 -16.12 5.57 -15.32
CA SER A 31 -15.25 4.56 -15.97
C SER A 31 -13.93 4.36 -15.21
N ALA A 32 -13.39 5.42 -14.60
CA ALA A 32 -12.16 5.36 -13.80
C ALA A 32 -12.35 4.55 -12.51
N GLU A 33 -13.49 4.68 -11.83
CA GLU A 33 -13.81 3.91 -10.63
C GLU A 33 -14.01 2.42 -10.96
N LYS A 34 -14.67 2.12 -12.10
CA LYS A 34 -14.83 0.75 -12.58
C LYS A 34 -13.47 0.11 -12.92
N ASP A 35 -12.60 0.81 -13.64
CA ASP A 35 -11.23 0.34 -13.94
C ASP A 35 -10.41 0.10 -12.67
N ALA A 36 -10.49 1.01 -11.70
CA ALA A 36 -9.79 0.87 -10.42
C ALA A 36 -10.29 -0.36 -9.64
N ALA A 37 -11.61 -0.56 -9.59
CA ALA A 37 -12.22 -1.71 -8.91
C ALA A 37 -11.84 -3.04 -9.57
N ILE A 38 -11.82 -3.11 -10.91
CA ILE A 38 -11.45 -4.32 -11.64
C ILE A 38 -9.96 -4.64 -11.44
N ARG A 39 -9.09 -3.64 -11.52
CA ARG A 39 -7.67 -3.83 -11.20
C ARG A 39 -7.48 -4.34 -9.78
N ALA A 40 -8.17 -3.74 -8.81
CA ALA A 40 -8.12 -4.21 -7.42
C ALA A 40 -8.63 -5.65 -7.26
N ALA A 41 -9.69 -6.04 -7.96
CA ALA A 41 -10.23 -7.40 -7.93
C ALA A 41 -9.28 -8.43 -8.57
N ILE A 42 -8.68 -8.11 -9.72
CA ILE A 42 -7.66 -8.95 -10.37
C ILE A 42 -6.50 -9.15 -9.41
N LEU A 43 -5.93 -8.05 -8.91
CA LEU A 43 -4.82 -8.07 -7.98
C LEU A 43 -5.15 -8.90 -6.72
N SER A 44 -6.36 -8.75 -6.16
CA SER A 44 -6.81 -9.58 -5.05
C SER A 44 -6.97 -11.06 -5.37
N ALA A 45 -7.32 -11.42 -6.61
CA ALA A 45 -7.41 -12.81 -7.03
C ALA A 45 -6.04 -13.48 -7.17
N HIS A 46 -4.99 -12.70 -7.48
CA HIS A 46 -3.60 -13.17 -7.49
C HIS A 46 -3.02 -13.40 -6.08
N GLY A 47 -3.71 -12.95 -5.04
CA GLY A 47 -3.28 -13.06 -3.65
C GLY A 47 -2.30 -11.97 -3.24
N TYR A 48 -1.79 -12.08 -2.02
CA TYR A 48 -0.92 -11.09 -1.41
C TYR A 48 0.43 -11.70 -1.12
N THR A 49 1.50 -10.94 -1.37
CA THR A 49 2.85 -11.29 -0.95
C THR A 49 3.34 -10.33 0.13
N TRP A 50 4.34 -10.79 0.89
CA TRP A 50 5.04 -9.97 1.85
C TRP A 50 6.25 -9.34 1.20
N GLU A 51 6.34 -8.02 1.27
CA GLU A 51 7.54 -7.28 0.90
C GLU A 51 8.05 -6.49 2.09
N GLU A 52 9.37 -6.50 2.26
CA GLU A 52 10.07 -5.51 3.06
C GLU A 52 10.78 -4.57 2.09
N ARG A 53 10.54 -3.27 2.25
CA ARG A 53 11.34 -2.27 1.55
C ARG A 53 12.06 -1.37 2.53
N ILE A 54 13.27 -1.03 2.10
CA ILE A 54 14.01 0.12 2.57
C ILE A 54 13.39 1.30 1.85
N ASN A 55 12.99 2.34 2.59
CA ASN A 55 12.71 3.61 1.94
C ASN A 55 14.06 4.16 1.40
N SER A 56 14.33 3.91 0.13
CA SER A 56 15.62 4.19 -0.52
C SER A 56 15.92 5.67 -0.65
N GLU A 57 14.91 6.54 -0.49
CA GLU A 57 15.05 7.99 -0.65
C GLU A 57 15.06 8.74 0.69
N TYR A 58 14.55 8.14 1.78
CA TYR A 58 14.37 8.87 3.03
C TYR A 58 14.77 8.03 4.24
N THR A 59 15.90 8.41 4.82
CA THR A 59 16.08 8.22 6.25
C THR A 59 14.96 8.92 7.00
N TRP A 60 14.48 8.31 8.08
CA TRP A 60 13.44 8.87 8.92
C TRP A 60 13.78 10.31 9.30
N ASP A 61 12.96 11.24 8.84
CA ASP A 61 12.94 12.64 9.17
C ASP A 61 11.77 12.95 10.12
N ILE A 62 12.12 13.53 11.25
CA ILE A 62 11.19 13.87 12.33
C ILE A 62 10.29 15.06 11.98
N ASP A 63 10.70 15.89 11.03
CA ASP A 63 9.93 17.07 10.62
C ASP A 63 8.88 16.69 9.57
N THR A 64 9.26 15.81 8.63
CA THR A 64 8.37 15.33 7.56
C THR A 64 7.30 14.37 8.09
N GLN A 65 7.68 13.32 8.84
CA GLN A 65 6.78 12.30 9.43
C GLN A 65 5.78 11.59 8.49
N ARG A 66 5.86 11.85 7.18
CA ARG A 66 4.96 11.35 6.15
C ARG A 66 5.78 10.71 5.05
N TYR A 67 5.45 9.48 4.69
CA TYR A 67 6.24 8.69 3.75
C TYR A 67 5.32 8.00 2.76
N ALA A 68 5.69 8.02 1.47
CA ALA A 68 4.95 7.28 0.48
C ALA A 68 5.12 5.77 0.72
N VAL A 69 4.01 5.03 0.74
CA VAL A 69 4.06 3.56 0.62
C VAL A 69 4.07 3.17 -0.86
N PRO A 70 4.64 2.00 -1.21
CA PRO A 70 4.68 1.55 -2.58
C PRO A 70 3.28 1.45 -3.21
N ALA A 71 3.20 1.69 -4.53
CA ALA A 71 1.99 1.45 -5.29
C ALA A 71 1.58 -0.03 -5.14
N GLY A 72 0.29 -0.29 -4.90
CA GLY A 72 -0.21 -1.64 -4.62
C GLY A 72 -0.05 -2.11 -3.17
N CYS A 73 0.47 -1.27 -2.26
CA CYS A 73 0.45 -1.55 -0.83
C CYS A 73 -1.01 -1.64 -0.33
N VAL A 74 -1.36 -2.80 0.20
CA VAL A 74 -2.71 -3.08 0.72
C VAL A 74 -2.79 -2.73 2.20
N SER A 75 -1.77 -3.10 2.95
CA SER A 75 -1.65 -2.76 4.37
C SER A 75 -0.19 -2.80 4.81
N VAL A 76 0.16 -1.92 5.75
CA VAL A 76 1.44 -1.94 6.44
C VAL A 76 1.30 -2.80 7.68
N ARG A 77 2.25 -3.70 7.92
CA ARG A 77 2.24 -4.58 9.11
C ARG A 77 3.24 -4.13 10.15
N GLU A 78 4.48 -3.91 9.73
CA GLU A 78 5.59 -3.67 10.65
C GLU A 78 6.48 -2.55 10.11
N ILE A 79 7.02 -1.75 11.03
CA ILE A 79 7.97 -0.69 10.72
C ILE A 79 9.13 -0.83 11.67
N TYR A 80 10.33 -0.69 11.13
CA TYR A 80 11.56 -0.73 11.89
C TYR A 80 12.50 0.42 11.55
N PHE A 81 13.25 0.89 12.55
CA PHE A 81 14.39 1.78 12.33
C PHE A 81 15.72 1.06 12.57
N GLU A 82 16.67 1.29 11.67
CA GLU A 82 18.04 0.80 11.74
C GLU A 82 19.04 1.96 11.69
N ASP A 83 20.05 1.92 12.54
CA ASP A 83 21.08 2.95 12.58
C ASP A 83 21.92 2.94 11.30
N ARG A 84 22.30 4.13 10.81
CA ARG A 84 23.10 4.33 9.58
C ARG A 84 24.43 3.59 9.57
N ARG A 85 24.93 3.17 10.73
CA ARG A 85 26.22 2.48 10.89
C ARG A 85 26.17 0.98 10.61
N GLY A 86 25.02 0.41 10.24
CA GLY A 86 24.89 -1.04 9.97
C GLY A 86 25.36 -1.88 11.16
N SER A 87 25.14 -1.39 12.38
CA SER A 87 25.96 -1.69 13.57
C SER A 87 25.70 -3.07 14.20
N GLY A 88 25.05 -3.99 13.49
CA GLY A 88 24.67 -5.31 14.02
C GLY A 88 23.67 -5.25 15.18
N TYR A 89 23.12 -4.06 15.48
CA TYR A 89 22.06 -3.91 16.47
C TYR A 89 20.72 -4.35 15.88
N PRO A 90 19.88 -5.03 16.67
CA PRO A 90 18.56 -5.44 16.21
C PRO A 90 17.74 -4.20 15.86
N ARG A 91 17.06 -4.27 14.71
CA ARG A 91 16.19 -3.20 14.22
C ARG A 91 15.14 -2.85 15.28
N LYS A 92 14.84 -1.56 15.43
CA LYS A 92 13.90 -1.08 16.45
C LYS A 92 12.48 -1.09 15.89
N PHE A 93 11.66 -1.99 16.39
CA PHE A 93 10.24 -2.06 16.05
C PHE A 93 9.49 -0.81 16.51
N ILE A 94 8.64 -0.31 15.63
CA ILE A 94 7.80 0.86 15.87
C ILE A 94 6.37 0.41 16.13
N VAL A 95 5.86 0.77 17.31
CA VAL A 95 4.54 0.34 17.77
C VAL A 95 3.42 0.83 16.82
N PRO A 96 2.43 -0.01 16.47
CA PRO A 96 1.34 0.38 15.58
C PRO A 96 0.57 1.64 15.99
N SER A 97 0.51 1.95 17.29
CA SER A 97 -0.17 3.16 17.79
C SER A 97 0.52 4.48 17.41
N SER A 98 1.77 4.44 16.91
CA SER A 98 2.51 5.65 16.56
C SER A 98 2.45 6.01 15.08
N TRP A 99 1.70 5.26 14.29
CA TRP A 99 1.56 5.51 12.86
C TRP A 99 0.19 5.08 12.34
N SER A 100 -0.17 5.59 11.17
CA SER A 100 -1.40 5.27 10.43
C SER A 100 -1.14 5.34 8.93
N VAL A 101 -1.99 4.70 8.13
CA VAL A 101 -1.93 4.77 6.67
C VAL A 101 -3.11 5.60 6.17
N GLU A 102 -2.80 6.69 5.47
CA GLU A 102 -3.74 7.60 4.82
C GLU A 102 -3.59 7.45 3.30
N GLY A 103 -4.42 6.59 2.69
CA GLY A 103 -4.29 6.25 1.27
C GLY A 103 -2.94 5.60 0.98
N THR A 104 -2.10 6.26 0.19
CA THR A 104 -0.73 5.83 -0.14
C THR A 104 0.34 6.49 0.73
N THR A 105 -0.05 7.11 1.85
CA THR A 105 0.88 7.79 2.76
C THR A 105 0.89 7.14 4.14
N LEU A 106 2.06 6.74 4.60
CA LEU A 106 2.32 6.38 5.99
C LEU A 106 2.57 7.65 6.80
N VAL A 107 1.85 7.82 7.89
CA VAL A 107 1.86 9.04 8.73
C VAL A 107 2.19 8.67 10.16
N PHE A 108 3.13 9.38 10.78
CA PHE A 108 3.51 9.13 12.17
C PHE A 108 2.93 10.19 13.09
N SER A 109 2.28 9.75 14.17
CA SER A 109 1.50 10.61 15.07
C SER A 109 2.31 11.30 16.17
N ALA A 110 3.56 10.90 16.42
CA ALA A 110 4.31 11.33 17.61
C ALA A 110 5.72 11.89 17.31
N ARG A 111 5.82 13.23 17.13
CA ARG A 111 7.09 13.98 16.94
C ARG A 111 8.12 13.77 18.05
N SER A 112 7.68 13.57 19.30
CA SER A 112 8.60 13.55 20.45
C SER A 112 9.19 12.15 20.73
N ARG A 113 8.44 11.08 20.46
CA ARG A 113 8.83 9.71 20.86
C ARG A 113 9.93 9.10 20.00
N TYR A 114 10.05 9.56 18.76
CA TYR A 114 10.97 9.00 17.77
C TYR A 114 12.05 9.98 17.30
N ARG A 115 12.22 11.11 17.98
CA ARG A 115 13.21 12.14 17.61
C ARG A 115 14.63 11.61 17.57
N ARG A 116 14.98 10.69 18.48
CA ARG A 116 16.31 10.05 18.53
C ARG A 116 16.63 9.15 17.32
N TYR A 117 15.62 8.80 16.53
CA TYR A 117 15.78 7.99 15.34
C TYR A 117 15.93 8.84 14.07
N ALA A 118 15.89 10.18 14.19
CA ALA A 118 16.08 11.06 13.04
C ALA A 118 17.40 10.74 12.32
N GLY A 119 17.32 10.58 11.00
CA GLY A 119 18.43 10.15 10.15
C GLY A 119 18.64 8.63 10.08
N GLN A 120 17.87 7.80 10.79
CA GLN A 120 17.96 6.34 10.68
C GLN A 120 17.25 5.79 9.44
N THR A 121 17.67 4.63 8.96
CA THR A 121 17.04 3.94 7.83
C THR A 121 15.71 3.33 8.30
N MET A 122 14.64 3.60 7.55
CA MET A 122 13.33 3.04 7.83
C MET A 122 13.04 1.83 6.93
N TYR A 123 12.65 0.73 7.57
CA TYR A 123 12.18 -0.49 6.94
C TYR A 123 10.67 -0.59 7.14
N ILE A 124 9.95 -0.87 6.06
CA ILE A 124 8.50 -1.05 6.09
C ILE A 124 8.22 -2.45 5.55
N THR A 125 7.53 -3.26 6.35
CA THR A 125 6.99 -4.56 5.95
C THR A 125 5.51 -4.39 5.66
N TYR A 126 5.09 -4.72 4.45
CA TYR A 126 3.73 -4.50 3.98
C TYR A 126 3.25 -5.66 3.09
N HIS A 127 1.93 -5.75 2.98
CA HIS A 127 1.26 -6.57 1.98
C HIS A 127 1.19 -5.83 0.67
N VAL A 128 1.60 -6.49 -0.40
CA VAL A 128 1.49 -5.96 -1.76
C VAL A 128 0.74 -6.95 -2.64
N TYR A 129 0.07 -6.42 -3.65
CA TYR A 129 -0.32 -7.24 -4.79
C TYR A 129 0.87 -7.43 -5.73
N PRO A 130 1.16 -8.66 -6.17
CA PRO A 130 2.23 -8.93 -7.13
C PRO A 130 1.99 -8.27 -8.50
#